data_AF-A0A9C6T5X6-F1
#
_entry.id   AF-A0A9C6T5X6-F1
#
_cell.length_a   1.000
_cell.length_b   1.000
_cell.length_c   1.000
_cell.angle_alpha   90.00
_cell.angle_beta   90.00
_cell.angle_gamma   90.00
#
_symmetry.space_group_name_H-M   'P 1'
#
loop_
_entity.id
_entity.type
_entity.pdbx_description
1 polymer ?
#
loop_
_entity_poly.entity_id
_entity_poly.type
_entity_poly.pdbx_seq_one_letter_code
_entity_poly.pdbx_strand_id
1 'polypeptide(L)'
;MERKHLLRLENKKGETPFFLAALNWHKHCFAYLSCVLKQMENDVDILILMTRGSQTDKEKRKGESILHCAINRECFDLAFILASKHPFLTRYAHNGITPLHLLAKRPSAFQSTTKLSHCKQLLYHDAKKEKEKCNDEIKWLPLSNSSKKKEDQLHDQVLAYSQHLAQGR
;
A
#
# COMPACT_ATOMS: atom_id res chain seq x y z
N MET A 1 9.71 16.21 -5.32
CA MET A 1 9.68 15.45 -4.06
C MET A 1 8.33 14.78 -3.92
N GLU A 2 8.26 13.46 -4.04
CA GLU A 2 7.00 12.71 -3.92
C GLU A 2 6.43 12.82 -2.50
N ARG A 3 5.10 12.94 -2.36
CA ARG A 3 4.37 13.09 -1.08
C ARG A 3 4.33 11.79 -0.25
N LYS A 4 5.44 11.04 -0.20
CA LYS A 4 5.56 9.74 0.50
C LYS A 4 5.25 9.84 2.00
N HIS A 5 5.46 11.02 2.59
CA HIS A 5 5.13 11.28 4.00
C HIS A 5 3.63 11.05 4.31
N LEU A 6 2.73 11.25 3.34
CA LEU A 6 1.29 11.03 3.52
C LEU A 6 0.95 9.56 3.76
N LEU A 7 1.79 8.63 3.29
CA LEU A 7 1.60 7.20 3.50
C LEU A 7 1.76 6.82 4.98
N ARG A 8 2.58 7.57 5.72
CA ARG A 8 2.85 7.33 7.14
C ARG A 8 1.82 7.99 8.07
N LEU A 9 0.83 8.70 7.55
CA LEU A 9 -0.21 9.29 8.38
C LEU A 9 -1.07 8.18 8.98
N GLU A 10 -1.38 8.31 10.26
CA GLU A 10 -2.16 7.33 11.01
C GLU A 10 -3.48 7.93 11.47
N ASN A 11 -4.52 7.12 11.52
CA ASN A 11 -5.76 7.48 12.22
C ASN A 11 -5.61 7.31 13.75
N LYS A 12 -6.66 7.64 14.52
CA LYS A 12 -6.71 7.46 16.00
C LYS A 12 -6.52 6.01 16.50
N LYS A 13 -6.49 5.04 15.58
CA LYS A 13 -6.26 3.63 15.88
C LYS A 13 -4.85 3.17 15.45
N GLY A 14 -3.98 4.11 15.07
CA GLY A 14 -2.63 3.84 14.57
C GLY A 14 -2.61 3.21 13.18
N GLU A 15 -3.69 3.29 12.38
CA GLU A 15 -3.79 2.62 11.08
C GLU A 15 -3.40 3.58 9.95
N THR A 16 -2.48 3.15 9.09
CA THR A 16 -2.06 3.87 7.88
C THR A 16 -3.07 3.70 6.72
N PRO A 17 -2.99 4.50 5.63
CA PRO A 17 -3.79 4.27 4.42
C PRO A 17 -3.65 2.86 3.86
N PHE A 18 -2.45 2.27 3.88
CA PHE A 18 -2.23 0.89 3.42
C PHE A 18 -2.95 -0.11 4.33
N PHE A 19 -2.82 0.07 5.65
CA PHE A 19 -3.46 -0.77 6.64
C PHE A 19 -4.98 -0.77 6.49
N LEU A 20 -5.57 0.42 6.32
CA LEU A 20 -7.00 0.61 6.09
C LEU A 20 -7.46 0.00 4.77
N ALA A 21 -6.70 0.19 3.69
CA ALA A 21 -7.06 -0.34 2.38
C ALA A 21 -7.14 -1.87 2.40
N ALA A 22 -6.21 -2.54 3.08
CA ALA A 22 -6.24 -4.01 3.17
C ALA A 22 -7.37 -4.50 4.07
N LEU A 23 -7.54 -3.96 5.29
CA LEU A 23 -8.57 -4.46 6.22
C LEU A 23 -10.01 -4.20 5.77
N ASN A 24 -10.26 -3.14 4.99
CA ASN A 24 -11.57 -2.86 4.42
C ASN A 24 -11.75 -3.44 3.00
N TRP A 25 -10.74 -4.18 2.51
CA TRP A 25 -10.74 -4.78 1.17
C TRP A 25 -11.02 -3.78 0.03
N HIS A 26 -10.48 -2.57 0.16
CA HIS A 26 -10.52 -1.56 -0.90
C HIS A 26 -9.49 -1.93 -1.97
N LYS A 27 -9.81 -2.94 -2.80
CA LYS A 27 -8.90 -3.61 -3.74
C LYS A 27 -8.06 -2.65 -4.59
N HIS A 28 -8.68 -1.64 -5.19
CA HIS A 28 -7.96 -0.66 -6.04
C HIS A 28 -6.96 0.16 -5.23
N CYS A 29 -7.36 0.68 -4.07
CA CYS A 29 -6.46 1.42 -3.18
C CYS A 29 -5.33 0.51 -2.67
N PHE A 30 -5.65 -0.72 -2.30
CA PHE A 30 -4.67 -1.70 -1.85
C PHE A 30 -3.66 -2.04 -2.96
N ALA A 31 -4.11 -2.24 -4.20
CA ALA A 31 -3.26 -2.52 -5.35
C ALA A 31 -2.33 -1.34 -5.67
N TYR A 32 -2.89 -0.12 -5.73
CA TYR A 32 -2.12 1.10 -5.95
C TYR A 32 -1.04 1.28 -4.89
N LEU A 33 -1.41 1.20 -3.60
CA LEU A 33 -0.45 1.36 -2.51
C LEU A 33 0.57 0.22 -2.49
N SER A 34 0.18 -1.01 -2.81
CA SER A 34 1.13 -2.13 -2.97
C SER A 34 2.17 -1.87 -4.06
N CYS A 35 1.79 -1.21 -5.17
CA CYS A 35 2.75 -0.80 -6.19
C CYS A 35 3.71 0.28 -5.68
N VAL A 36 3.20 1.27 -4.94
CA VAL A 36 4.04 2.30 -4.31
C VAL A 36 5.04 1.68 -3.33
N LEU A 37 4.61 0.70 -2.53
CA LEU A 37 5.47 -0.02 -1.58
C LEU A 37 6.63 -0.76 -2.26
N LYS A 38 6.44 -1.32 -3.45
CA LYS A 38 7.51 -1.98 -4.22
C LYS A 38 8.62 -1.01 -4.66
N GLN A 39 8.29 0.27 -4.77
CA GLN A 39 9.25 1.32 -5.10
C GLN A 39 9.94 1.89 -3.86
N MET A 40 9.61 1.40 -2.66
CA MET A 40 10.30 1.77 -1.42
C MET A 40 11.51 0.85 -1.22
N GLU A 41 12.67 1.44 -0.96
CA GLU A 41 13.93 0.72 -0.77
C GLU A 41 14.15 0.30 0.70
N ASN A 42 13.34 0.82 1.62
CA ASN A 42 13.53 0.64 3.06
C ASN A 42 12.47 -0.32 3.64
N ASP A 43 12.92 -1.52 4.04
CA ASP A 43 12.09 -2.53 4.69
C ASP A 43 11.45 -2.04 6.00
N VAL A 44 12.13 -1.16 6.73
CA VAL A 44 11.60 -0.57 7.98
C VAL A 44 10.37 0.28 7.68
N ASP A 45 10.41 1.06 6.60
CA ASP A 45 9.28 1.90 6.20
C ASP A 45 8.09 1.05 5.77
N ILE A 46 8.35 0.00 4.99
CA ILE A 46 7.31 -0.95 4.57
C ILE A 46 6.67 -1.61 5.79
N LEU A 47 7.47 -2.02 6.78
CA LEU A 47 6.98 -2.60 8.02
C LEU A 47 6.11 -1.60 8.81
N ILE A 48 6.56 -0.35 8.97
CA ILE A 48 5.78 0.72 9.63
C ILE A 48 4.40 0.86 8.97
N LEU A 49 4.33 0.87 7.64
CA LEU A 49 3.07 0.97 6.90
C LEU A 49 2.13 -0.22 7.12
N MET A 50 2.65 -1.36 7.56
CA MET A 50 1.93 -2.61 7.79
C MET A 50 1.65 -2.90 9.27
N THR A 51 2.12 -2.06 10.17
CA THR A 51 1.91 -2.20 11.62
C THR A 51 1.11 -1.03 12.18
N ARG A 52 0.34 -1.26 13.24
CA ARG A 52 -0.27 -0.15 13.97
C ARG A 52 0.82 0.71 14.59
N GLY A 53 0.81 1.99 14.31
CA GLY A 53 1.78 2.92 14.88
C GLY A 53 1.41 3.44 16.26
N SER A 54 2.09 4.50 16.68
CA SER A 54 2.05 5.02 18.04
C SER A 54 0.79 5.82 18.36
N GLN A 55 0.01 6.22 17.35
CA GLN A 55 -1.21 7.04 17.52
C GLN A 55 -2.43 6.23 17.99
N THR A 56 -2.25 4.95 18.34
CA THR A 56 -3.32 4.12 18.86
C THR A 56 -3.57 4.41 20.34
N ASP A 57 -4.82 4.75 20.69
CA ASP A 57 -5.25 4.88 22.09
C ASP A 57 -5.22 3.54 22.85
N LYS A 58 -5.01 2.42 22.14
CA LYS A 58 -4.98 1.07 22.69
C LYS A 58 -3.56 0.52 22.71
N GLU A 59 -2.87 0.65 23.83
CA GLU A 59 -1.48 0.19 23.99
C GLU A 59 -1.31 -1.28 23.62
N LYS A 60 -2.29 -2.14 23.96
CA LYS A 60 -2.29 -3.58 23.62
C LYS A 60 -2.26 -3.90 22.12
N ARG A 61 -2.58 -2.94 21.25
CA ARG A 61 -2.61 -3.10 19.79
C ARG A 61 -1.47 -2.39 19.09
N LYS A 62 -0.65 -1.64 19.82
CA LYS A 62 0.48 -0.93 19.26
C LYS A 62 1.49 -1.92 18.69
N GLY A 63 1.94 -1.69 17.46
CA GLY A 63 2.80 -2.62 16.73
C GLY A 63 2.07 -3.86 16.20
N GLU A 64 0.76 -4.02 16.40
CA GLU A 64 0.03 -5.15 15.81
C GLU A 64 0.11 -5.07 14.27
N SER A 65 0.63 -6.11 13.63
CA SER A 65 0.71 -6.13 12.16
C SER A 65 -0.63 -6.40 11.52
N ILE A 66 -0.77 -5.97 10.27
CA ILE A 66 -1.95 -6.22 9.45
C ILE A 66 -2.22 -7.71 9.25
N LEU A 67 -1.18 -8.55 9.26
CA LEU A 67 -1.31 -10.01 9.18
C LEU A 67 -1.91 -10.60 10.48
N HIS A 68 -1.51 -10.10 11.66
CA HIS A 68 -2.17 -10.47 12.91
C HIS A 68 -3.66 -10.10 12.88
N CYS A 69 -3.97 -8.89 12.43
CA CYS A 69 -5.36 -8.42 12.29
C CYS A 69 -6.17 -9.29 11.33
N ALA A 70 -5.62 -9.64 10.16
CA ALA A 70 -6.31 -10.45 9.16
C ALA A 70 -6.65 -11.85 9.71
N ILE A 71 -5.70 -12.51 10.38
CA ILE A 71 -5.93 -13.81 11.02
C ILE A 71 -6.94 -13.68 12.16
N ASN A 72 -6.84 -12.65 12.99
CA ASN A 72 -7.76 -12.41 14.09
C ASN A 72 -9.21 -12.25 13.66
N ARG A 73 -9.42 -11.64 12.49
CA ARG A 73 -10.71 -11.43 11.84
C ARG A 73 -11.13 -12.59 10.94
N GLU A 74 -10.32 -13.63 10.84
CA GLU A 74 -10.55 -14.79 9.97
C GLU A 74 -10.67 -14.44 8.48
N CYS A 75 -10.04 -13.32 8.08
CA CYS A 75 -9.90 -12.91 6.69
C CYS A 75 -8.73 -13.69 6.04
N PHE A 76 -8.87 -15.00 5.89
CA PHE A 76 -7.79 -15.88 5.48
C PHE A 76 -7.27 -15.60 4.06
N ASP A 77 -8.13 -15.13 3.15
CA ASP A 77 -7.70 -14.72 1.79
C ASP A 77 -6.70 -13.54 1.86
N LEU A 78 -7.02 -12.51 2.64
CA LEU A 78 -6.12 -11.38 2.88
C LEU A 78 -4.84 -11.83 3.58
N ALA A 79 -4.96 -12.69 4.60
CA ALA A 79 -3.80 -13.24 5.31
C ALA A 79 -2.86 -14.01 4.37
N PHE A 80 -3.42 -14.80 3.45
CA PHE A 80 -2.65 -15.53 2.45
C PHE A 80 -1.94 -14.59 1.46
N ILE A 81 -2.62 -13.55 0.96
CA ILE A 81 -2.00 -12.53 0.09
C ILE A 81 -0.84 -11.84 0.82
N LEU A 82 -1.05 -11.38 2.05
CA LEU A 82 -0.05 -10.69 2.85
C LEU A 82 1.16 -11.58 3.12
N ALA A 83 0.95 -12.84 3.52
CA ALA A 83 2.02 -13.80 3.75
C ALA A 83 2.82 -14.11 2.46
N SER A 84 2.13 -14.17 1.31
CA SER A 84 2.76 -14.45 0.02
C SER A 84 3.56 -13.26 -0.51
N LYS A 85 3.03 -12.03 -0.37
CA LYS A 85 3.68 -10.81 -0.88
C LYS A 85 4.71 -10.23 0.08
N HIS A 86 4.56 -10.46 1.37
CA HIS A 86 5.41 -9.92 2.43
C HIS A 86 5.81 -11.02 3.43
N PRO A 87 6.69 -11.96 3.02
CA PRO A 87 7.04 -13.12 3.86
C PRO A 87 7.62 -12.75 5.22
N PHE A 88 8.28 -11.59 5.35
CA PHE A 88 8.80 -11.11 6.63
C PHE A 88 7.72 -10.98 7.72
N LEU A 89 6.47 -10.68 7.36
CA LEU A 89 5.36 -10.58 8.30
C LEU A 89 5.07 -11.89 9.01
N THR A 90 5.34 -13.04 8.38
CA THR A 90 5.05 -14.37 8.96
C THR A 90 5.86 -14.66 10.23
N ARG A 91 7.03 -14.02 10.36
CA ARG A 91 7.93 -14.13 11.52
C ARG A 91 7.82 -12.94 12.47
N TYR A 92 7.11 -11.89 12.08
CA TYR A 92 6.95 -10.70 12.90
C TYR A 92 6.14 -11.04 14.16
N ALA A 93 6.72 -10.84 15.33
CA ALA A 93 6.04 -11.11 16.60
C ALA A 93 5.47 -9.82 17.20
N HIS A 94 4.20 -9.86 17.58
CA HIS A 94 3.56 -8.82 18.37
C HIS A 94 3.28 -9.36 19.78
N ASN A 95 3.89 -8.75 20.79
CA ASN A 95 3.82 -9.20 22.20
C ASN A 95 4.20 -10.69 22.37
N GLY A 96 5.23 -11.15 21.67
CA GLY A 96 5.69 -12.55 21.68
C GLY A 96 4.80 -13.53 20.90
N ILE A 97 3.69 -13.07 20.31
CA ILE A 97 2.80 -13.89 19.49
C ILE A 97 3.14 -13.65 18.01
N THR A 98 3.37 -14.72 17.25
CA THR A 98 3.56 -14.64 15.80
C THR A 98 2.24 -14.95 15.08
N PRO A 99 2.12 -14.62 13.78
CA PRO A 99 0.97 -15.02 12.97
C PRO A 99 0.71 -16.54 13.01
N LEU A 100 1.76 -17.37 13.03
CA LEU A 100 1.60 -18.82 13.12
C LEU A 100 0.99 -19.25 14.47
N HIS A 101 1.46 -18.69 15.59
CA HIS A 101 0.86 -18.93 16.90
C HIS A 101 -0.61 -18.53 16.93
N LEU A 102 -0.96 -17.41 16.28
CA LEU A 102 -2.33 -16.92 16.21
C LEU A 102 -3.22 -17.79 15.32
N LEU A 103 -2.70 -18.25 14.18
CA LEU A 103 -3.39 -19.12 13.24
C LEU A 103 -3.68 -20.50 13.85
N ALA A 104 -2.73 -21.07 14.60
CA ALA A 104 -2.91 -22.34 15.30
C ALA A 104 -4.05 -22.31 16.32
N LYS A 105 -4.36 -21.13 16.90
CA LYS A 105 -5.50 -20.92 17.80
C LYS A 105 -6.84 -20.78 17.06
N ARG A 106 -6.87 -20.95 15.74
CA ARG A 106 -8.05 -20.70 14.91
C ARG A 106 -8.48 -21.94 14.13
N PRO A 107 -9.32 -22.81 14.72
CA PRO A 107 -9.78 -24.03 14.07
C PRO A 107 -10.44 -23.80 12.70
N SER A 108 -11.16 -22.69 12.53
CA SER A 108 -11.81 -22.31 11.27
C SER A 108 -10.82 -22.15 10.10
N ALA A 109 -9.54 -21.89 10.36
CA ALA A 109 -8.49 -21.85 9.34
C ALA A 109 -8.22 -23.23 8.70
N PHE A 110 -8.55 -24.31 9.42
CA PHE A 110 -8.26 -25.70 9.03
C PHE A 110 -9.52 -26.51 8.70
N GLN A 111 -10.70 -26.00 9.07
CA GLN A 111 -11.99 -26.69 8.91
C GLN A 111 -12.44 -26.89 7.46
N SER A 112 -11.73 -26.38 6.45
CA SER A 112 -12.16 -26.51 5.06
C SER A 112 -10.98 -26.67 4.09
N THR A 113 -10.67 -27.91 3.77
CA THR A 113 -9.96 -28.28 2.53
C THR A 113 -10.79 -27.99 1.26
N THR A 114 -11.95 -27.33 1.37
CA THR A 114 -12.91 -27.10 0.26
C THR A 114 -13.26 -25.63 -0.04
N LYS A 115 -12.87 -24.64 0.78
CA LYS A 115 -13.15 -23.20 0.54
C LYS A 115 -11.97 -22.40 -0.01
N LEU A 116 -10.84 -23.03 -0.27
CA LEU A 116 -9.70 -22.39 -0.94
C LEU A 116 -9.87 -22.27 -2.46
N SER A 117 -10.94 -22.80 -3.06
CA SER A 117 -11.05 -22.98 -4.51
C SER A 117 -11.42 -21.73 -5.31
N HIS A 118 -12.25 -20.82 -4.78
CA HIS A 118 -12.79 -19.72 -5.58
C HIS A 118 -11.95 -18.42 -5.51
N CYS A 119 -11.39 -18.09 -4.36
CA CYS A 119 -10.53 -16.90 -4.21
C CYS A 119 -9.11 -17.12 -4.78
N LYS A 120 -8.58 -18.37 -4.75
CA LYS A 120 -7.30 -18.70 -5.39
C LYS A 120 -7.33 -18.56 -6.90
N GLN A 121 -8.46 -18.82 -7.56
CA GLN A 121 -8.58 -18.63 -9.01
C GLN A 121 -8.69 -17.15 -9.38
N LEU A 122 -9.51 -16.36 -8.68
CA LEU A 122 -9.68 -14.93 -9.01
C LEU A 122 -8.42 -14.09 -8.72
N LEU A 123 -7.77 -14.29 -7.57
CA LEU A 123 -6.60 -13.50 -7.19
C LEU A 123 -5.35 -13.83 -8.03
N TYR A 124 -5.22 -15.07 -8.52
CA TYR A 124 -4.08 -15.46 -9.37
C TYR A 124 -4.30 -15.12 -10.85
N HIS A 125 -5.56 -15.15 -11.31
CA HIS A 125 -5.89 -14.81 -12.70
C HIS A 125 -5.91 -13.30 -12.94
N ASP A 126 -6.33 -12.49 -11.96
CA ASP A 126 -6.31 -11.03 -12.05
C ASP A 126 -4.92 -10.46 -11.81
N ALA A 127 -4.11 -11.00 -10.89
CA ALA A 127 -2.74 -10.53 -10.71
C ALA A 127 -1.81 -10.86 -11.90
N LYS A 128 -2.11 -11.91 -12.67
CA LYS A 128 -1.39 -12.26 -13.90
C LYS A 128 -1.87 -11.40 -15.08
N LYS A 129 -3.18 -11.19 -15.23
CA LYS A 129 -3.74 -10.27 -16.25
C LYS A 129 -3.38 -8.80 -15.99
N GLU A 130 -3.33 -8.35 -14.73
CA GLU A 130 -2.93 -6.97 -14.40
C GLU A 130 -1.44 -6.72 -14.56
N LYS A 131 -0.58 -7.75 -14.54
CA LYS A 131 0.85 -7.56 -14.87
C LYS A 131 1.05 -7.22 -16.36
N GLU A 132 0.17 -7.70 -17.22
CA GLU A 132 0.14 -7.38 -18.66
C GLU A 132 -0.68 -6.10 -18.92
N LYS A 133 -1.82 -5.93 -18.24
CA LYS A 133 -2.68 -4.74 -18.38
C LYS A 133 -2.11 -3.47 -17.75
N CYS A 134 -1.35 -3.56 -16.66
CA CYS A 134 -0.65 -2.42 -16.07
C CYS A 134 0.51 -1.96 -16.99
N ASN A 135 1.16 -2.87 -17.73
CA ASN A 135 2.12 -2.49 -18.76
C ASN A 135 1.47 -1.70 -19.92
N ASP A 136 0.22 -2.02 -20.28
CA ASP A 136 -0.52 -1.30 -21.33
C ASP A 136 -1.29 -0.06 -20.83
N GLU A 137 -1.78 -0.05 -19.59
CA GLU A 137 -2.50 1.07 -18.98
C GLU A 137 -1.57 2.16 -18.40
N ILE A 138 -0.27 1.86 -18.19
CA ILE A 138 0.77 2.88 -17.93
C ILE A 138 0.93 3.83 -19.14
N LYS A 139 0.41 3.52 -20.33
CA LYS A 139 0.34 4.48 -21.46
C LYS A 139 -0.72 5.57 -21.30
N TRP A 140 -1.72 5.43 -20.42
CA TRP A 140 -2.82 6.40 -20.30
C TRP A 140 -2.91 7.14 -18.96
N LEU A 141 -1.97 6.90 -18.04
CA LEU A 141 -1.76 7.83 -16.93
C LEU A 141 -1.05 9.08 -17.47
N PRO A 142 -1.59 10.30 -17.27
CA PRO A 142 -0.85 11.53 -17.59
C PRO A 142 0.23 11.72 -16.52
N LEU A 143 1.27 10.89 -16.55
CA LEU A 143 2.55 11.12 -15.89
C LEU A 143 3.63 11.57 -16.88
N SER A 144 3.23 12.04 -18.07
CA SER A 144 4.09 12.80 -18.97
C SER A 144 3.48 14.17 -19.31
N ASN A 145 4.31 15.20 -19.19
CA ASN A 145 4.16 16.57 -19.72
C ASN A 145 3.44 17.67 -18.92
N SER A 146 3.02 17.47 -17.67
CA SER A 146 2.46 18.59 -16.87
C SER A 146 3.52 19.40 -16.09
N SER A 147 4.75 18.90 -15.95
CA SER A 147 5.89 19.65 -15.36
C SER A 147 6.68 20.44 -16.40
N LYS A 148 7.01 19.84 -17.55
CA LYS A 148 7.71 20.56 -18.64
C LYS A 148 6.88 21.71 -19.24
N LYS A 149 5.57 21.49 -19.43
CA LYS A 149 4.69 22.52 -20.00
C LYS A 149 4.46 23.71 -19.06
N LYS A 150 4.75 23.60 -17.75
CA LYS A 150 4.72 24.75 -16.84
C LYS A 150 6.06 25.48 -16.80
N GLU A 151 7.18 24.76 -16.87
CA GLU A 151 8.52 25.37 -16.90
C GLU A 151 8.77 26.14 -18.20
N ASP A 152 8.38 25.58 -19.36
CA ASP A 152 8.50 26.27 -20.66
C ASP A 152 7.61 27.52 -20.71
N GLN A 153 6.40 27.46 -20.14
CA GLN A 153 5.45 28.57 -20.13
C GLN A 153 5.86 29.69 -19.18
N LEU A 154 6.54 29.36 -18.06
CA LEU A 154 7.17 30.34 -17.17
C LEU A 154 8.40 30.99 -17.82
N HIS A 155 9.19 30.24 -18.59
CA HIS A 155 10.36 30.77 -19.28
C HIS A 155 9.98 31.78 -20.38
N ASP A 156 8.94 31.48 -21.16
CA ASP A 156 8.43 32.37 -22.20
C ASP A 156 7.80 33.65 -21.62
N GLN A 157 7.13 33.55 -20.46
CA GLN A 157 6.55 34.71 -19.79
C GLN A 157 7.61 35.67 -19.22
N VAL A 158 8.71 35.12 -18.70
CA VAL A 158 9.86 35.91 -18.20
C VAL A 158 10.61 36.57 -19.36
N LEU A 159 10.73 35.88 -20.51
CA LEU A 159 11.37 36.43 -21.70
C LEU A 159 10.56 37.59 -22.31
N ALA A 160 9.23 37.46 -22.40
CA ALA A 160 8.35 38.53 -22.89
C ALA A 160 8.37 39.78 -21.99
N TYR A 161 8.45 39.59 -20.67
CA TYR A 161 8.50 40.71 -19.71
C TYR A 161 9.82 41.49 -19.78
N SER A 162 10.94 40.79 -19.98
CA SER A 162 12.26 41.42 -20.13
C SER A 162 12.42 42.21 -21.45
N GLN A 163 11.77 41.77 -22.53
CA GLN A 163 11.78 42.48 -23.81
C GLN A 163 10.95 43.77 -23.79
N HIS A 164 9.81 43.78 -23.10
CA HIS A 164 8.99 44.99 -22.95
C HIS A 164 9.68 46.09 -22.13
N LEU A 165 10.48 45.74 -21.12
CA LEU A 165 11.25 46.70 -20.34
C LEU A 165 12.43 47.31 -21.12
N ALA A 166 12.91 46.65 -22.17
CA ALA A 166 14.00 47.15 -23.01
C ALA A 166 13.54 48.13 -24.11
N GLN A 167 12.24 48.16 -24.45
CA GLN A 167 11.67 49.04 -25.49
C GLN A 167 10.92 50.26 -24.93
N GLY A 168 10.88 50.42 -23.60
CA GLY A 168 10.22 51.54 -22.91
C GLY A 168 11.18 52.59 -22.35
N ARG A 169 12.18 53.03 -23.14
CA ARG A 169 13.00 54.22 -22.87
C ARG A 169 13.11 55.11 -24.09
#